data_AF-A0A4Q5QNK0-F1
#
_entry.id   AF-A0A4Q5QNK0-F1
#
_cell.length_a   1.000
_cell.length_b   1.000
_cell.length_c   1.000
_cell.angle_alpha   90.00
_cell.angle_beta   90.00
_cell.angle_gamma   90.00
#
_symmetry.space_group_name_H-M   'P 1'
#
loop_
_entity.id
_entity.type
_entity.pdbx_description
1 polymer ?
#
loop_
_entity_poly.entity_id
_entity_poly.type
_entity_poly.pdbx_seq_one_letter_code
_entity_poly.pdbx_strand_id
1 'polypeptide(L)' 'MDTLRRFETISDYNSFNNNETRHPLVSVVDLSRSDPRQGSRMFFGFYTIFLKEVKCGDLVYGRHTYDYQ' A
#
# COMPACT_ATOMS: atom_id res chain seq x y z
N MET A 1 -21.60 1.21 2.29
CA MET A 1 -20.76 2.40 2.48
C MET A 1 -19.31 1.94 2.41
N ASP A 2 -18.60 2.23 1.34
CA ASP A 2 -17.17 1.88 1.23
C ASP A 2 -16.37 2.68 2.25
N THR A 3 -15.82 2.00 3.24
CA THR A 3 -14.91 2.60 4.22
C THR A 3 -13.55 2.82 3.56
N LEU A 4 -13.24 4.07 3.24
CA LEU A 4 -11.92 4.49 2.78
C LEU A 4 -10.93 4.39 3.95
N ARG A 5 -9.94 3.50 3.84
CA ARG A 5 -8.86 3.42 4.85
C ARG A 5 -7.83 4.50 4.57
N ARG A 6 -7.56 5.36 5.54
CA ARG A 6 -6.66 6.52 5.41
C ARG A 6 -5.39 6.31 6.20
N PHE A 7 -4.26 6.59 5.58
CA PHE A 7 -2.95 6.63 6.22
C PHE A 7 -2.39 8.04 6.03
N GLU A 8 -2.21 8.77 7.13
CA GLU A 8 -1.72 10.16 7.08
C GLU A 8 -0.22 10.20 7.41
N THR A 9 0.27 9.24 8.21
CA THR A 9 1.69 9.11 8.56
C THR A 9 2.26 7.76 8.15
N ILE A 10 3.59 7.71 8.05
CA ILE A 10 4.34 6.47 7.79
C ILE A 10 4.13 5.46 8.92
N SER A 11 3.97 5.94 10.16
CA SER A 11 3.73 5.05 11.29
C SER A 11 2.37 4.36 11.23
N ASP A 12 1.35 5.04 10.67
CA ASP A 12 0.02 4.45 10.48
C ASP A 12 0.12 3.22 9.57
N TYR A 13 0.84 3.36 8.45
CA TYR A 13 0.98 2.29 7.47
C TYR A 13 1.93 1.19 7.94
N ASN A 14 3.02 1.52 8.65
CA ASN A 14 3.90 0.52 9.25
C ASN A 14 3.15 -0.36 10.25
N SER A 15 2.40 0.27 11.17
CA SER A 15 1.60 -0.44 12.19
C SER A 15 0.57 -1.37 11.53
N PHE A 16 -0.08 -0.90 10.46
CA PHE A 16 -1.03 -1.70 9.70
C PHE A 16 -0.40 -2.90 8.98
N ASN A 17 0.90 -2.86 8.68
CA ASN A 17 1.63 -3.94 8.01
C ASN A 17 2.55 -4.70 8.97
N ASN A 18 2.36 -4.63 10.29
CA ASN A 18 3.17 -5.34 11.29
C ASN A 18 4.68 -5.03 11.19
N ASN A 19 4.99 -3.78 10.83
CA ASN A 19 6.35 -3.25 10.72
C ASN A 19 6.60 -2.18 11.80
N GLU A 20 7.83 -2.12 12.31
CA GLU A 20 8.25 -1.11 13.28
C GLU A 20 8.64 0.19 12.58
N THR A 21 8.22 1.34 13.11
CA THR A 21 8.61 2.65 12.58
C THR A 21 9.99 3.06 13.08
N ARG A 22 10.99 2.97 12.19
CA ARG A 22 12.39 3.35 12.50
C ARG A 22 12.73 4.79 12.13
N HIS A 23 11.98 5.40 11.22
CA HIS A 23 12.19 6.79 10.81
C HIS A 23 10.84 7.46 10.51
N PRO A 24 10.64 8.73 10.92
CA PRO A 24 9.34 9.40 10.83
C PRO A 24 8.91 9.77 9.40
N LEU A 25 9.86 9.92 8.47
CA LEU A 25 9.62 10.42 7.10
C LEU A 25 9.96 9.45 5.96
N VAL A 26 10.53 8.28 6.27
CA VAL A 26 10.76 7.24 5.27
C VAL A 26 10.70 5.88 5.95
N SER A 27 10.16 4.87 5.27
CA SER A 27 10.13 3.50 5.75
C SER A 27 10.14 2.54 4.58
N VAL A 28 10.69 1.35 4.81
CA VAL A 28 10.56 0.20 3.93
C VAL A 28 9.64 -0.79 4.63
N VAL A 29 8.53 -1.14 3.99
CA VAL A 29 7.56 -2.10 4.52
C VAL A 29 7.83 -3.46 3.89
N ASP A 30 8.14 -4.43 4.72
CA ASP A 30 8.16 -5.83 4.31
C ASP A 30 6.73 -6.41 4.39
N LEU A 31 6.12 -6.60 3.23
CA LEU A 31 4.76 -7.12 3.11
C LEU A 31 4.65 -8.62 3.38
N SER A 32 5.76 -9.37 3.45
CA SER A 32 5.72 -10.79 3.85
C SER A 32 5.29 -10.99 5.31
N ARG A 33 5.42 -9.93 6.13
CA ARG A 33 5.01 -9.88 7.54
C ARG A 33 3.57 -9.41 7.76
N SER A 34 2.93 -8.93 6.70
CA SER A 34 1.58 -8.38 6.76
C SER A 34 0.53 -9.47 6.83
N ASP A 35 -0.56 -9.18 7.54
CA ASP A 35 -1.72 -10.08 7.54
C ASP A 35 -2.38 -10.12 6.16
N PRO A 36 -2.87 -11.32 5.74
CA PRO A 36 -3.69 -11.46 4.54
C PRO A 36 -4.88 -10.50 4.58
N ARG A 37 -5.13 -9.82 3.46
CA ARG A 37 -6.20 -8.83 3.37
C ARG A 37 -6.91 -8.91 2.04
N GLN A 38 -8.18 -8.52 2.05
CA GLN A 38 -8.94 -8.30 0.82
C GLN A 38 -8.65 -6.90 0.26
N GLY A 39 -8.93 -6.73 -1.03
CA GLY A 39 -8.81 -5.43 -1.69
C GLY A 39 -9.70 -4.39 -1.00
N SER A 40 -9.12 -3.23 -0.67
CA SER A 40 -9.86 -2.11 -0.09
C SER A 40 -9.38 -0.81 -0.70
N ARG A 41 -10.25 0.19 -0.77
CA ARG A 41 -9.86 1.55 -1.14
C ARG A 41 -8.98 2.14 -0.03
N MET A 42 -7.76 2.53 -0.38
CA MET A 42 -6.79 3.12 0.53
C MET A 42 -6.41 4.52 0.06
N PHE A 43 -6.26 5.44 1.00
CA PHE A 43 -5.71 6.77 0.79
C PHE A 43 -4.37 6.86 1.51
N PHE A 44 -3.34 7.33 0.80
CA PHE A 44 -2.01 7.57 1.32
C PHE A 44 -1.75 9.08 1.28
N GLY A 45 -1.61 9.71 2.45
CA GLY A 45 -1.24 11.13 2.59
C GLY A 45 0.24 11.41 2.26
N PHE A 46 0.97 10.39 1.78
CA PHE A 46 2.38 10.42 1.45
C PHE A 46 2.66 9.56 0.21
N TYR A 47 3.83 9.75 -0.40
CA TYR A 47 4.24 8.96 -1.57
C TYR A 47 4.57 7.52 -1.21
N THR A 48 4.08 6.58 -2.01
CA THR A 48 4.31 5.14 -1.82
C THR A 48 4.78 4.51 -3.12
N ILE A 49 5.78 3.63 -3.03
CA ILE A 49 6.28 2.85 -4.17
C ILE A 49 6.10 1.37 -3.81
N PHE A 50 5.40 0.62 -4.67
CA PHE A 50 5.23 -0.82 -4.50
C PHE A 50 6.07 -1.56 -5.55
N LEU A 51 6.92 -2.46 -5.06
CA LEU A 51 7.61 -3.43 -5.90
C LEU A 51 6.77 -4.70 -5.94
N LYS A 52 6.37 -5.09 -7.15
CA LYS A 52 5.58 -6.30 -7.38
C LYS A 52 6.46 -7.31 -8.10
N GLU A 53 6.68 -8.46 -7.48
CA GLU A 53 7.44 -9.58 -8.06
C GLU A 53 6.53 -10.65 -8.69
N VAL A 54 5.26 -10.31 -8.95
CA VAL A 54 4.28 -11.22 -9.55
C VAL A 54 3.44 -10.50 -10.60
N LYS A 55 2.98 -11.23 -11.62
CA LYS A 55 1.94 -10.74 -12.54
C LYS A 55 0.62 -10.59 -11.78
N CYS A 56 0.36 -9.39 -11.27
CA CYS A 56 -0.87 -9.04 -10.56
C CYS A 56 -2.10 -8.85 -11.48
N GLY A 57 -2.00 -9.25 -12.75
CA GLY A 57 -2.97 -8.91 -13.78
C GLY A 57 -2.93 -7.43 -14.16
N ASP A 58 -4.00 -7.02 -14.81
CA ASP A 58 -4.22 -5.69 -15.37
C ASP A 58 -4.30 -4.60 -14.29
N LEU A 59 -3.40 -3.61 -14.34
CA LEU A 59 -3.41 -2.49 -13.40
C LEU A 59 -4.41 -1.44 -13.86
N VAL A 60 -5.49 -1.23 -13.11
CA VAL A 60 -6.38 -0.08 -13.36
C VAL A 60 -5.79 1.16 -12.69
N TYR A 61 -5.48 2.18 -13.48
CA TYR A 61 -5.07 3.50 -12.99
C TYR A 61 -6.01 4.56 -13.56
N GLY A 62 -6.58 5.41 -12.70
CA GLY A 62 -7.64 6.33 -13.12
C GLY A 62 -8.84 5.60 -13.71
N ARG A 63 -9.12 5.80 -15.00
CA ARG A 63 -10.24 5.19 -15.74
C ARG A 63 -9.82 4.13 -16.75
N HIS A 64 -8.53 3.85 -16.86
CA HIS A 64 -8.00 2.95 -17.88
C HIS A 64 -7.25 1.79 -17.23
N THR A 65 -7.28 0.67 -17.93
CA THR A 65 -6.38 -0.45 -17.65
C THR A 65 -5.04 -0.16 -18.31
N TYR A 66 -3.98 -0.21 -17.52
CA TYR A 66 -2.61 -0.07 -17.94
C TYR A 66 -1.93 -1.42 -17.87
N ASP A 67 -1.37 -1.84 -19.00
CA ASP A 67 -0.39 -2.91 -19.04
C ASP A 67 0.99 -2.27 -18.88
N TYR A 68 1.66 -2.58 -17.78
CA TYR A 68 3.03 -2.13 -17.50
C TYR A 68 4.07 -3.18 -17.91
N GLN A 69 3.69 -4.18 -18.72
CA GLN A 69 4.64 -5.09 -19.37
C GLN A 69 5.64 -4.35 -20.26
#